data_AF-A0AAD6T1F7-F1
#
_entry.id   AF-A0AAD6T1F7-F1
#
_cell.length_a   1.000
_cell.length_b   1.000
_cell.length_c   1.000
_cell.angle_alpha   90.00
_cell.angle_beta   90.00
_cell.angle_gamma   90.00
#
_symmetry.space_group_name_H-M   'P 1'
#
loop_
_entity.id
_entity.type
_entity.pdbx_description
1 polymer ?
#
loop_
_entity_poly.entity_id
_entity_poly.type
_entity_poly.pdbx_seq_one_letter_code
_entity_poly.pdbx_strand_id
1 'polypeptide(L)'
;MFIPFVTPRKQLSRRRGGGKSEGESGGSAGGGEAGTTGGSSSEGEKSSGSSSSSSGSTSGDSGVAAARSAPVTVLHTDKKATPYGPGGGSPSAVLSGEIFGGRMQGGGTRDQIFGTRTYGSGYPGISGRGVADRGFPFFFWPLSFEGRPGNGAYLQSNIEYGNADNSSRPGGGMTTASFSSAPTAANVSVFRILADETTTGSLLPDIFANCSRYMNSSSSNQILFFPPYNETGTAPPQPEQVIQYYRASSIALALDGYNNTSIFEADGTPDVPLPSSGIDTALLDCLNQTIGLAAPLITSGGQWTAIPNNMGLLSLMLGVWLSSMFI
;
A
#
# COMPACT_ATOMS: atom_id res chain seq x y z
N MET A 1 -34.50 29.32 0.28
CA MET A 1 -34.01 30.65 0.66
C MET A 1 -34.51 30.95 2.07
N PHE A 2 -33.61 31.13 3.03
CA PHE A 2 -33.90 31.34 4.45
C PHE A 2 -33.58 32.81 4.78
N ILE A 3 -34.56 33.53 5.35
CA ILE A 3 -34.39 34.93 5.75
C ILE A 3 -34.35 34.97 7.28
N PRO A 4 -33.23 35.33 7.90
CA PRO A 4 -33.14 35.42 9.35
C PRO A 4 -33.97 36.62 9.85
N PHE A 5 -34.56 36.48 11.05
CA PHE A 5 -35.26 37.49 11.87
C PHE A 5 -36.80 37.65 11.79
N VAL A 6 -37.55 36.81 11.05
CA VAL A 6 -39.04 36.93 11.02
C VAL A 6 -39.81 35.65 11.40
N THR A 7 -39.14 34.52 11.69
CA THR A 7 -39.82 33.27 12.10
C THR A 7 -39.66 32.95 13.60
N PRO A 8 -40.76 32.77 14.37
CA PRO A 8 -40.70 32.35 15.76
C PRO A 8 -40.35 30.86 15.89
N ARG A 9 -39.39 30.53 16.76
CA ARG A 9 -38.99 29.15 17.07
C ARG A 9 -39.96 28.53 18.07
N LYS A 10 -40.64 27.44 17.67
CA LYS A 10 -41.41 26.58 18.60
C LYS A 10 -40.46 25.76 19.48
N GLN A 11 -40.59 25.89 20.80
CA GLN A 11 -39.94 25.01 21.76
C GLN A 11 -40.58 23.61 21.72
N LEU A 12 -39.77 22.59 21.47
CA LEU A 12 -40.15 21.19 21.67
C LEU A 12 -39.63 20.73 23.03
N SER A 13 -40.55 20.21 23.84
CA SER A 13 -40.37 19.82 25.23
C SER A 13 -39.68 18.45 25.40
N ARG A 14 -39.05 18.27 26.56
CA ARG A 14 -38.47 17.02 27.08
C ARG A 14 -39.55 15.96 27.27
N ARG A 15 -39.31 14.74 26.76
CA ARG A 15 -40.15 13.57 27.04
C ARG A 15 -39.78 12.94 28.38
N ARG A 16 -40.81 12.64 29.17
CA ARG A 16 -40.83 12.06 30.52
C ARG A 16 -41.42 10.65 30.45
N GLY A 17 -40.82 9.71 31.19
CA GLY A 17 -41.25 8.32 31.47
C GLY A 17 -40.00 7.47 31.70
N GLY A 18 -39.72 6.79 32.83
CA GLY A 18 -40.54 6.19 33.90
C GLY A 18 -40.61 4.68 33.66
N GLY A 19 -40.11 3.75 34.49
CA GLY A 19 -39.38 3.78 35.77
C GLY A 19 -39.04 2.35 36.29
N LYS A 20 -38.54 2.29 37.55
CA LYS A 20 -38.48 1.16 38.54
C LYS A 20 -37.54 -0.03 38.23
N SER A 21 -36.83 -0.66 39.17
CA SER A 21 -36.77 -0.61 40.65
C SER A 21 -35.57 -1.45 41.18
N GLU A 22 -35.16 -1.16 42.43
CA GLU A 22 -34.48 -2.04 43.43
C GLU A 22 -33.00 -2.40 43.21
N GLY A 23 -32.08 -2.30 44.18
CA GLY A 23 -32.15 -1.92 45.60
C GLY A 23 -30.73 -1.91 46.23
N GLU A 24 -30.62 -1.17 47.36
CA GLU A 24 -29.72 -1.33 48.53
C GLU A 24 -28.19 -1.56 48.36
N SER A 25 -27.30 -1.18 49.28
CA SER A 25 -27.20 -0.22 50.40
C SER A 25 -25.77 -0.38 50.99
N GLY A 26 -25.29 0.63 51.73
CA GLY A 26 -24.08 0.58 52.56
C GLY A 26 -22.83 1.19 51.88
N GLY A 27 -22.20 2.28 52.33
CA GLY A 27 -22.15 2.90 53.64
C GLY A 27 -20.91 2.45 54.40
N SER A 28 -19.83 3.25 54.37
CA SER A 28 -19.02 3.60 55.56
C SER A 28 -17.86 4.53 55.23
N ALA A 29 -17.67 5.48 56.13
CA ALA A 29 -16.62 6.47 56.19
C ALA A 29 -15.44 6.00 57.07
N GLY A 30 -14.32 6.72 57.00
CA GLY A 30 -13.13 6.60 57.85
C GLY A 30 -11.88 6.55 56.97
N GLY A 31 -10.91 7.46 57.00
CA GLY A 31 -10.40 8.29 58.09
C GLY A 31 -9.06 7.69 58.54
N GLY A 32 -7.97 8.47 58.53
CA GLY A 32 -6.75 8.17 59.30
C GLY A 32 -5.43 8.20 58.54
N GLU A 33 -4.46 8.88 59.14
CA GLU A 33 -3.15 9.29 58.62
C GLU A 33 -2.02 8.25 58.81
N ALA A 34 -0.90 8.52 58.11
CA ALA A 34 0.51 8.38 58.51
C ALA A 34 1.08 7.03 59.02
N GLY A 35 2.24 6.65 58.46
CA GLY A 35 3.14 5.67 59.07
C GLY A 35 4.27 5.20 58.15
N THR A 36 5.47 5.69 58.44
CA THR A 36 6.76 5.43 57.78
C THR A 36 7.38 4.05 58.08
N THR A 37 8.50 3.75 57.41
CA THR A 37 9.51 2.67 57.59
C THR A 37 9.25 1.40 56.78
N GLY A 38 10.20 0.76 56.09
CA GLY A 38 11.64 0.94 55.93
C GLY A 38 12.25 -0.33 55.31
N GLY A 39 13.35 -0.18 54.56
CA GLY A 39 14.29 -1.25 54.18
C GLY A 39 13.93 -2.03 52.91
N SER A 40 14.85 -2.48 52.06
CA SER A 40 16.31 -2.31 51.94
C SER A 40 16.80 -3.15 50.75
N SER A 41 17.92 -2.74 50.12
CA SER A 41 18.84 -3.52 49.26
C SER A 41 18.27 -4.02 47.91
N SER A 42 18.96 -3.98 46.79
CA SER A 42 20.41 -4.06 46.52
C SER A 42 20.67 -3.54 45.11
N GLU A 43 21.64 -2.64 44.98
CA GLU A 43 22.23 -2.21 43.72
C GLU A 43 23.10 -3.33 43.14
N GLY A 44 22.99 -3.55 41.83
CA GLY A 44 23.71 -4.59 41.12
C GLY A 44 23.77 -4.32 39.62
N GLU A 45 24.81 -3.59 39.23
CA GLU A 45 25.67 -3.88 38.08
C GLU A 45 25.20 -3.64 36.61
N LYS A 46 26.04 -2.84 35.92
CA LYS A 46 26.61 -3.04 34.55
C LYS A 46 25.62 -2.92 33.36
N SER A 47 25.95 -2.33 32.20
CA SER A 47 27.20 -1.88 31.60
C SER A 47 26.90 -0.99 30.40
N SER A 48 27.57 0.16 30.33
CA SER A 48 27.85 0.87 29.08
C SER A 48 28.90 0.10 28.28
N GLY A 49 28.63 -0.19 27.01
CA GLY A 49 29.57 -0.90 26.15
C GLY A 49 29.13 -0.87 24.69
N SER A 50 29.50 0.20 24.01
CA SER A 50 29.54 0.27 22.55
C SER A 50 30.66 -0.64 22.03
N SER A 51 30.31 -1.60 21.17
CA SER A 51 31.28 -2.20 20.25
C SER A 51 30.62 -2.51 18.90
N SER A 52 31.18 -1.85 17.90
CA SER A 52 31.14 -2.25 16.50
C SER A 52 31.78 -3.62 16.31
N SER A 53 31.13 -4.51 15.57
CA SER A 53 31.83 -5.55 14.81
C SER A 53 31.06 -5.91 13.55
N SER A 54 31.82 -5.90 12.46
CA SER A 54 31.48 -6.32 11.13
C SER A 54 31.70 -7.83 10.94
N SER A 55 31.04 -8.36 9.91
CA SER A 55 31.35 -9.58 9.14
C SER A 55 31.02 -10.94 9.77
N GLY A 56 30.24 -11.73 9.00
CA GLY A 56 29.93 -13.12 9.28
C GLY A 56 28.99 -13.69 8.23
N SER A 57 29.47 -13.82 6.99
CA SER A 57 28.80 -14.59 5.95
C SER A 57 29.05 -16.07 6.17
N THR A 58 28.00 -16.86 6.39
CA THR A 58 28.02 -18.31 6.17
C THR A 58 26.71 -18.76 5.54
N SER A 59 26.90 -19.47 4.44
CA SER A 59 25.94 -19.91 3.45
C SER A 59 25.07 -21.07 3.95
N GLY A 60 23.83 -21.12 3.47
CA GLY A 60 23.11 -22.37 3.25
C GLY A 60 21.90 -22.61 4.14
N ASP A 61 20.76 -22.02 3.80
CA ASP A 61 19.53 -22.78 3.59
C ASP A 61 18.54 -21.93 2.77
N SER A 62 17.62 -22.57 2.07
CA SER A 62 16.69 -21.96 1.12
C SER A 62 15.65 -21.09 1.85
N GLY A 63 16.06 -19.89 2.25
CA GLY A 63 15.28 -18.96 3.05
C GLY A 63 14.46 -18.01 2.19
N VAL A 64 13.13 -18.10 2.34
CA VAL A 64 12.20 -17.01 2.03
C VAL A 64 12.83 -15.71 2.54
N ALA A 65 13.08 -14.75 1.64
CA ALA A 65 13.66 -13.47 1.98
C ALA A 65 12.98 -12.93 3.25
N ALA A 66 13.77 -12.65 4.29
CA ALA A 66 13.25 -12.04 5.52
C ALA A 66 12.33 -10.88 5.12
N ALA A 67 11.06 -10.93 5.54
CA ALA A 67 10.01 -10.07 5.02
C ALA A 67 10.41 -8.59 5.23
N ARG A 68 10.87 -7.95 4.15
CA ARG A 68 11.29 -6.54 4.11
C ARG A 68 10.07 -5.65 4.28
N SER A 69 9.58 -5.51 5.51
CA SER A 69 8.40 -4.69 5.79
C SER A 69 8.84 -3.27 6.07
N ALA A 70 8.26 -2.30 5.35
CA ALA A 70 8.46 -0.90 5.61
C ALA A 70 7.33 -0.34 6.48
N PRO A 71 7.62 0.51 7.48
CA PRO A 71 6.58 1.27 8.16
C PRO A 71 6.01 2.29 7.19
N VAL A 72 4.68 2.37 7.14
CA VAL A 72 3.93 3.37 6.37
C VAL A 72 2.93 4.01 7.32
N THR A 73 3.02 5.33 7.46
CA THR A 73 2.05 6.09 8.25
C THR A 73 0.78 6.28 7.43
N VAL A 74 -0.32 5.73 7.92
CA VAL A 74 -1.67 5.93 7.37
C VAL A 74 -2.49 6.63 8.43
N LEU A 75 -2.84 7.91 8.19
CA LEU A 75 -3.69 8.70 9.09
C LEU A 75 -3.18 8.63 10.55
N HIS A 76 -1.91 9.01 10.73
CA HIS A 76 -1.21 9.04 12.03
C HIS A 76 -0.98 7.67 12.70
N THR A 77 -1.31 6.56 12.04
CA THR A 77 -1.03 5.21 12.52
C THR A 77 0.01 4.54 11.65
N ASP A 78 1.09 4.05 12.26
CA ASP A 78 2.08 3.26 11.55
C ASP A 78 1.54 1.86 11.26
N LYS A 79 1.55 1.50 9.98
CA LYS A 79 1.19 0.18 9.47
C LYS A 79 2.40 -0.45 8.81
N LYS A 80 2.50 -1.77 8.87
CA LYS A 80 3.55 -2.51 8.16
C LYS A 80 3.06 -2.83 6.75
N ALA A 81 3.77 -2.32 5.75
CA ALA A 81 3.55 -2.68 4.36
C ALA A 81 4.61 -3.70 3.94
N THR A 82 4.17 -4.87 3.48
CA THR A 82 5.03 -6.03 3.25
C THR A 82 4.99 -6.44 1.77
N PRO A 83 6.15 -6.46 1.08
CA PRO A 83 6.32 -7.06 -0.25
C PRO A 83 5.90 -8.52 -0.25
N TYR A 84 5.29 -9.00 -1.33
CA TYR A 84 4.77 -10.36 -1.45
C TYR A 84 3.70 -10.74 -0.40
N GLY A 85 3.30 -9.79 0.46
CA GLY A 85 2.22 -10.00 1.41
C GLY A 85 0.88 -10.19 0.71
N PRO A 86 -0.08 -10.93 1.31
CA PRO A 86 -1.38 -11.18 0.71
C PRO A 86 -2.28 -9.93 0.65
N GLY A 87 -1.94 -8.87 1.39
CA GLY A 87 -2.84 -7.73 1.62
C GLY A 87 -3.99 -8.10 2.54
N GLY A 88 -5.18 -7.58 2.26
CA GLY A 88 -6.40 -7.93 2.98
C GLY A 88 -6.52 -7.30 4.37
N GLY A 89 -5.80 -6.20 4.65
CA GLY A 89 -5.98 -5.44 5.89
C GLY A 89 -7.45 -5.13 6.17
N SER A 90 -7.86 -5.14 7.44
CA SER A 90 -9.26 -5.00 7.82
C SER A 90 -9.86 -3.70 7.26
N PRO A 91 -10.96 -3.77 6.47
CA PRO A 91 -11.63 -2.58 5.99
C PRO A 91 -12.09 -1.70 7.15
N SER A 92 -11.83 -0.40 7.08
CA SER A 92 -12.36 0.57 8.03
C SER A 92 -12.67 1.89 7.35
N ALA A 93 -13.60 2.65 7.93
CA ALA A 93 -13.82 4.02 7.50
C ALA A 93 -12.72 4.91 8.09
N VAL A 94 -12.25 5.86 7.27
CA VAL A 94 -11.43 6.97 7.73
C VAL A 94 -12.24 7.80 8.73
N LEU A 95 -11.64 8.14 9.87
CA LEU A 95 -12.32 8.85 10.94
C LEU A 95 -12.81 10.22 10.48
N SER A 96 -13.98 10.63 10.97
CA SER A 96 -14.50 11.98 10.73
C SER A 96 -13.56 13.02 11.33
N GLY A 97 -13.16 14.01 10.52
CA GLY A 97 -12.19 15.05 10.90
C GLY A 97 -10.80 14.83 10.32
N GLU A 98 -10.51 13.63 9.81
CA GLU A 98 -9.29 13.35 9.06
C GLU A 98 -9.45 13.70 7.57
N ILE A 99 -8.33 13.80 6.86
CA ILE A 99 -8.32 13.89 5.40
C ILE A 99 -9.00 12.63 4.85
N PHE A 100 -9.99 12.82 3.96
CA PHE A 100 -10.86 11.77 3.42
C PHE A 100 -11.80 11.11 4.44
N GLY A 101 -12.17 11.82 5.50
CA GLY A 101 -13.18 11.40 6.48
C GLY A 101 -14.41 10.73 5.86
N GLY A 102 -14.76 9.54 6.36
CA GLY A 102 -15.90 8.74 5.90
C GLY A 102 -15.61 7.80 4.73
N ARG A 103 -14.46 7.91 4.05
CA ARG A 103 -14.10 6.97 2.97
C ARG A 103 -13.60 5.64 3.53
N MET A 104 -13.84 4.55 2.81
CA MET A 104 -13.35 3.23 3.19
C MET A 104 -11.87 3.06 2.83
N GLN A 105 -11.09 2.43 3.70
CA GLN A 105 -9.72 2.02 3.45
C GLN A 105 -9.48 0.56 3.87
N GLY A 106 -8.55 -0.14 3.22
CA GLY A 106 -8.28 -1.56 3.44
C GLY A 106 -9.24 -2.50 2.68
N GLY A 107 -9.03 -3.80 2.86
CA GLY A 107 -9.79 -4.88 2.23
C GLY A 107 -9.23 -5.40 0.91
N GLY A 108 -8.41 -4.63 0.22
CA GLY A 108 -7.78 -5.01 -1.04
C GLY A 108 -6.75 -6.12 -0.85
N THR A 109 -6.84 -7.18 -1.65
CA THR A 109 -5.90 -8.31 -1.63
C THR A 109 -4.93 -8.28 -2.81
N ARG A 110 -3.86 -9.07 -2.72
CA ARG A 110 -2.87 -9.26 -3.80
C ARG A 110 -3.51 -9.58 -5.15
N ASP A 111 -4.56 -10.40 -5.15
CA ASP A 111 -5.25 -10.83 -6.38
C ASP A 111 -5.94 -9.66 -7.11
N GLN A 112 -6.19 -8.56 -6.40
CA GLN A 112 -6.85 -7.36 -6.91
C GLN A 112 -5.85 -6.26 -7.28
N ILE A 113 -4.55 -6.55 -7.23
CA ILE A 113 -3.53 -5.51 -7.38
C ILE A 113 -3.41 -5.00 -8.81
N PHE A 114 -3.68 -5.84 -9.80
CA PHE A 114 -3.57 -5.45 -11.20
C PHE A 114 -4.74 -4.57 -11.61
N GLY A 115 -4.42 -3.38 -12.14
CA GLY A 115 -5.37 -2.52 -12.85
C GLY A 115 -5.30 -2.74 -14.36
N THR A 116 -5.49 -1.66 -15.09
CA THR A 116 -5.38 -1.57 -16.55
C THR A 116 -4.56 -0.33 -16.91
N ARG A 117 -4.56 0.11 -18.17
CA ARG A 117 -3.97 1.40 -18.60
C ARG A 117 -4.84 2.60 -18.23
N THR A 118 -6.08 2.35 -17.80
CA THR A 118 -7.00 3.41 -17.40
C THR A 118 -6.74 3.84 -15.95
N TYR A 119 -6.47 5.13 -15.75
CA TYR A 119 -6.37 5.71 -14.41
C TYR A 119 -7.73 5.62 -13.69
N GLY A 120 -7.71 5.10 -12.45
CA GLY A 120 -8.91 4.68 -11.73
C GLY A 120 -9.21 3.18 -11.80
N SER A 121 -8.39 2.38 -12.48
CA SER A 121 -8.54 0.93 -12.49
C SER A 121 -7.86 0.23 -11.29
N GLY A 122 -8.16 -1.06 -11.09
CA GLY A 122 -7.63 -1.83 -9.95
C GLY A 122 -8.38 -1.58 -8.64
N TYR A 123 -9.57 -0.99 -8.71
CA TYR A 123 -10.50 -0.87 -7.58
C TYR A 123 -11.43 -2.09 -7.54
N PRO A 124 -11.49 -2.84 -6.42
CA PRO A 124 -12.41 -3.98 -6.30
C PRO A 124 -13.87 -3.54 -6.44
N GLY A 125 -14.58 -4.13 -7.42
CA GLY A 125 -16.01 -3.89 -7.63
C GLY A 125 -16.38 -2.52 -8.21
N ILE A 126 -15.40 -1.70 -8.62
CA ILE A 126 -15.65 -0.38 -9.22
C ILE A 126 -15.03 -0.35 -10.61
N SER A 127 -15.84 0.04 -11.60
CA SER A 127 -15.42 0.28 -12.98
C SER A 127 -15.45 1.78 -13.30
N GLY A 128 -14.90 2.14 -14.47
CA GLY A 128 -14.89 3.51 -14.97
C GLY A 128 -13.62 4.29 -14.62
N ARG A 129 -13.45 5.40 -15.33
CA ARG A 129 -12.29 6.30 -15.21
C ARG A 129 -12.27 7.11 -13.92
N GLY A 130 -11.07 7.56 -13.55
CA GLY A 130 -10.84 8.49 -12.45
C GLY A 130 -10.89 7.85 -11.08
N VAL A 131 -10.48 8.62 -10.09
CA VAL A 131 -10.39 8.17 -8.69
C VAL A 131 -11.23 8.99 -7.75
N ALA A 132 -11.93 10.01 -8.26
CA ALA A 132 -12.66 10.95 -7.45
C ALA A 132 -13.64 10.27 -6.49
N ASP A 133 -13.61 10.70 -5.23
CA ASP A 133 -14.46 10.19 -4.14
C ASP A 133 -14.35 8.68 -3.86
N ARG A 134 -13.32 8.02 -4.38
CA ARG A 134 -13.10 6.60 -4.11
C ARG A 134 -12.37 6.39 -2.78
N GLY A 135 -12.57 5.20 -2.22
CA GLY A 135 -11.85 4.71 -1.06
C GLY A 135 -10.39 4.33 -1.36
N PHE A 136 -9.75 3.70 -0.40
CA PHE A 136 -8.34 3.28 -0.47
C PHE A 136 -8.25 1.79 -0.16
N PRO A 137 -8.63 0.89 -1.08
CA PRO A 137 -8.68 -0.55 -0.81
C PRO A 137 -7.33 -1.11 -0.30
N PHE A 138 -6.23 -0.45 -0.64
CA PHE A 138 -4.88 -0.82 -0.20
C PHE A 138 -4.27 0.17 0.80
N PHE A 139 -5.04 1.09 1.37
CA PHE A 139 -4.63 2.24 2.21
C PHE A 139 -3.83 3.34 1.48
N PHE A 140 -3.14 3.02 0.40
CA PHE A 140 -2.38 4.00 -0.39
C PHE A 140 -3.29 4.87 -1.24
N TRP A 141 -2.91 6.14 -1.39
CA TRP A 141 -3.65 7.09 -2.21
C TRP A 141 -3.29 6.94 -3.70
N PRO A 142 -4.21 7.26 -4.61
CA PRO A 142 -3.91 7.33 -6.04
C PRO A 142 -2.77 8.30 -6.36
N LEU A 143 -2.07 8.03 -7.44
CA LEU A 143 -1.05 8.93 -8.00
C LEU A 143 -1.66 10.29 -8.34
N SER A 144 -0.91 11.35 -8.08
CA SER A 144 -1.24 12.73 -8.46
C SER A 144 -0.81 13.00 -9.89
N PHE A 145 -1.72 13.52 -10.70
CA PHE A 145 -1.39 14.15 -11.97
C PHE A 145 -2.05 15.52 -12.06
N GLU A 146 -1.39 16.45 -12.74
CA GLU A 146 -1.98 17.68 -13.22
C GLU A 146 -2.83 17.34 -14.45
N GLY A 147 -4.15 17.23 -14.25
CA GLY A 147 -5.04 16.86 -15.33
C GLY A 147 -5.12 17.92 -16.43
N ARG A 148 -5.64 17.49 -17.58
CA ARG A 148 -5.92 18.37 -18.73
C ARG A 148 -7.41 18.70 -18.79
N PRO A 149 -7.80 19.89 -19.28
CA PRO A 149 -9.20 20.26 -19.39
C PRO A 149 -9.97 19.33 -20.35
N GLY A 150 -11.30 19.33 -20.23
CA GLY A 150 -12.18 18.49 -21.05
C GLY A 150 -12.27 17.06 -20.53
N ASN A 151 -12.28 16.07 -21.42
CA ASN A 151 -12.41 14.66 -21.08
C ASN A 151 -11.22 14.12 -20.24
N GLY A 152 -10.10 14.83 -20.15
CA GLY A 152 -8.96 14.51 -19.29
C GLY A 152 -9.10 14.98 -17.83
N ALA A 153 -10.20 15.64 -17.46
CA ALA A 153 -10.35 16.22 -16.13
C ALA A 153 -10.30 15.19 -14.99
N TYR A 154 -10.67 13.93 -15.25
CA TYR A 154 -10.60 12.85 -14.26
C TYR A 154 -9.16 12.47 -13.87
N LEU A 155 -8.17 12.89 -14.66
CA LEU A 155 -6.75 12.73 -14.36
C LEU A 155 -6.28 13.79 -13.37
N GLN A 156 -7.04 14.87 -13.16
CA GLN A 156 -6.72 15.96 -12.24
C GLN A 156 -6.95 15.55 -10.77
N SER A 157 -6.16 14.58 -10.33
CA SER A 157 -6.25 14.01 -9.00
C SER A 157 -5.52 14.86 -7.94
N ASN A 158 -4.67 15.79 -8.36
CA ASN A 158 -3.95 16.68 -7.44
C ASN A 158 -4.87 17.61 -6.62
N ILE A 159 -6.07 17.93 -7.15
CA ILE A 159 -7.09 18.70 -6.41
C ILE A 159 -7.52 17.97 -5.14
N GLU A 160 -7.63 16.65 -5.21
CA GLU A 160 -8.22 15.83 -4.15
C GLU A 160 -7.14 15.18 -3.27
N TYR A 161 -6.09 14.65 -3.89
CA TYR A 161 -5.03 13.91 -3.18
C TYR A 161 -3.80 14.78 -2.86
N GLY A 162 -3.85 16.06 -3.22
CA GLY A 162 -2.74 17.00 -3.10
C GLY A 162 -1.63 16.72 -4.12
N ASN A 163 -0.63 17.58 -4.14
CA ASN A 163 0.47 17.52 -5.11
C ASN A 163 1.35 16.26 -4.94
N ALA A 164 2.23 16.05 -5.92
CA ALA A 164 3.18 14.95 -5.93
C ALA A 164 4.15 14.94 -4.73
N ASP A 165 4.51 16.10 -4.20
CA ASP A 165 5.40 16.28 -3.04
C ASP A 165 4.69 16.15 -1.69
N ASN A 166 3.39 15.85 -1.68
CA ASN A 166 2.60 15.73 -0.46
C ASN A 166 3.10 14.58 0.44
N SER A 167 3.81 14.93 1.52
CA SER A 167 4.36 13.99 2.49
C SER A 167 3.32 13.32 3.39
N SER A 168 2.07 13.81 3.39
CA SER A 168 0.97 13.18 4.15
C SER A 168 0.42 11.93 3.46
N ARG A 169 0.84 11.67 2.21
CA ARG A 169 0.53 10.45 1.47
C ARG A 169 1.12 9.23 2.21
N PRO A 170 0.38 8.11 2.32
CA PRO A 170 0.95 6.86 2.79
C PRO A 170 2.16 6.47 1.94
N GLY A 171 3.33 6.43 2.58
CA GLY A 171 4.60 6.07 1.96
C GLY A 171 5.41 7.27 1.46
N GLY A 172 4.92 8.50 1.65
CA GLY A 172 5.61 9.75 1.32
C GLY A 172 5.22 10.31 -0.06
N GLY A 173 5.97 11.33 -0.48
CA GLY A 173 5.79 11.95 -1.80
C GLY A 173 6.01 10.95 -2.94
N MET A 174 5.52 11.29 -4.12
CA MET A 174 5.69 10.49 -5.32
C MET A 174 7.13 10.56 -5.82
N THR A 175 7.66 9.42 -6.21
CA THR A 175 9.01 9.27 -6.77
C THR A 175 8.97 8.43 -8.04
N THR A 176 10.02 8.52 -8.84
CA THR A 176 10.14 7.76 -10.08
C THR A 176 11.47 7.03 -10.17
N ALA A 177 11.44 5.87 -10.80
CA ALA A 177 12.63 5.12 -11.19
C ALA A 177 12.47 4.64 -12.64
N SER A 178 13.55 4.65 -13.40
CA SER A 178 13.64 4.29 -14.81
C SER A 178 14.52 3.06 -15.05
N PHE A 179 14.01 2.12 -15.83
CA PHE A 179 14.67 0.88 -16.21
C PHE A 179 14.85 0.86 -17.72
N SER A 180 16.09 0.86 -18.17
CA SER A 180 16.41 0.73 -19.59
C SER A 180 16.75 -0.71 -19.91
N SER A 181 16.27 -1.20 -21.06
CA SER A 181 16.66 -2.50 -21.61
C SER A 181 18.17 -2.69 -21.69
N ALA A 182 18.60 -3.94 -21.58
CA ALA A 182 19.98 -4.32 -21.82
C ALA A 182 20.44 -3.85 -23.22
N PRO A 183 21.69 -3.40 -23.40
CA PRO A 183 22.19 -2.97 -24.72
C PRO A 183 22.12 -4.05 -25.81
N THR A 184 22.08 -5.32 -25.39
CA THR A 184 21.96 -6.49 -26.26
C THR A 184 20.51 -6.83 -26.63
N ALA A 185 19.52 -6.13 -26.08
CA ALA A 185 18.13 -6.34 -26.41
C ALA A 185 17.88 -5.97 -27.88
N ALA A 186 17.00 -6.75 -28.54
CA ALA A 186 16.62 -6.48 -29.93
C ALA A 186 15.93 -5.12 -30.10
N ASN A 187 15.26 -4.64 -29.04
CA ASN A 187 14.63 -3.33 -28.97
C ASN A 187 15.06 -2.67 -27.65
N VAL A 188 15.53 -1.43 -27.71
CA VAL A 188 15.89 -0.67 -26.51
C VAL A 188 14.65 0.10 -26.04
N SER A 189 14.13 -0.23 -24.86
CA SER A 189 13.01 0.45 -24.23
C SER A 189 13.42 1.08 -22.90
N VAL A 190 12.74 2.15 -22.52
CA VAL A 190 12.86 2.75 -21.19
C VAL A 190 11.49 2.70 -20.52
N PHE A 191 11.43 1.94 -19.44
CA PHE A 191 10.25 1.84 -18.59
C PHE A 191 10.44 2.72 -17.37
N ARG A 192 9.36 3.28 -16.83
CA ARG A 192 9.40 4.06 -15.59
C ARG A 192 8.35 3.57 -14.62
N ILE A 193 8.73 3.42 -13.36
CA ILE A 193 7.76 3.28 -12.28
C ILE A 193 7.51 4.64 -11.65
N LEU A 194 6.28 4.82 -11.20
CA LEU A 194 5.82 5.97 -10.44
C LEU A 194 4.98 5.47 -9.26
N ALA A 195 5.41 5.78 -8.04
CA ALA A 195 4.76 5.38 -6.79
C ALA A 195 5.16 6.32 -5.65
N ASP A 196 4.63 6.11 -4.44
CA ASP A 196 5.16 6.75 -3.23
C ASP A 196 6.60 6.31 -2.94
N GLU A 197 7.35 7.15 -2.23
CA GLU A 197 8.78 6.96 -1.90
C GLU A 197 9.07 5.58 -1.30
N THR A 198 8.26 5.17 -0.32
CA THR A 198 8.42 3.89 0.37
C THR A 198 8.17 2.71 -0.57
N THR A 199 7.15 2.80 -1.43
CA THR A 199 6.82 1.77 -2.40
C THR A 199 7.90 1.64 -3.48
N THR A 200 8.40 2.76 -4.01
CA THR A 200 9.51 2.76 -4.98
C THR A 200 10.76 2.13 -4.37
N GLY A 201 11.16 2.56 -3.17
CA GLY A 201 12.32 2.00 -2.47
C GLY A 201 12.16 0.52 -2.13
N SER A 202 10.94 0.07 -1.83
CA SER A 202 10.64 -1.34 -1.57
C SER A 202 10.72 -2.21 -2.82
N LEU A 203 10.23 -1.72 -3.97
CA LEU A 203 10.17 -2.45 -5.23
C LEU A 203 11.53 -2.59 -5.92
N LEU A 204 12.40 -1.57 -5.80
CA LEU A 204 13.67 -1.53 -6.53
C LEU A 204 14.53 -2.79 -6.31
N PRO A 205 14.83 -3.25 -5.08
CA PRO A 205 15.65 -4.44 -4.90
C PRO A 205 15.03 -5.71 -5.49
N ASP A 206 13.70 -5.85 -5.49
CA ASP A 206 13.01 -6.99 -6.13
C ASP A 206 13.14 -6.94 -7.65
N ILE A 207 12.96 -5.74 -8.24
CA ILE A 207 13.12 -5.53 -9.68
C ILE A 207 14.55 -5.85 -10.11
N PHE A 208 15.57 -5.42 -9.37
CA PHE A 208 16.95 -5.75 -9.71
C PHE A 208 17.28 -7.23 -9.50
N ALA A 209 16.76 -7.85 -8.44
CA ALA A 209 16.95 -9.27 -8.20
C ALA A 209 16.36 -10.13 -9.32
N ASN A 210 15.16 -9.78 -9.81
CA ASN A 210 14.42 -10.60 -10.77
C ASN A 210 14.69 -10.22 -12.24
N CYS A 211 14.90 -8.93 -12.53
CA CYS A 211 14.91 -8.40 -13.91
C CYS A 211 16.28 -7.93 -14.40
N SER A 212 17.34 -7.95 -13.58
CA SER A 212 18.67 -7.42 -13.95
C SER A 212 19.22 -7.96 -15.27
N ARG A 213 18.96 -9.23 -15.60
CA ARG A 213 19.39 -9.83 -16.87
C ARG A 213 18.81 -9.17 -18.13
N TYR A 214 17.70 -8.45 -18.00
CA TYR A 214 17.04 -7.72 -19.09
C TYR A 214 17.32 -6.22 -19.05
N MET A 215 18.04 -5.74 -18.05
CA MET A 215 18.28 -4.31 -17.83
C MET A 215 19.72 -3.94 -18.17
N ASN A 216 19.91 -2.68 -18.51
CA ASN A 216 21.24 -2.08 -18.56
C ASN A 216 21.83 -1.97 -17.15
N SER A 217 23.11 -2.28 -16.99
CA SER A 217 23.84 -2.15 -15.73
C SER A 217 23.76 -0.75 -15.11
N SER A 218 23.58 0.30 -15.93
CA SER A 218 23.41 1.68 -15.44
C SER A 218 22.12 1.88 -14.64
N SER A 219 21.09 1.04 -14.82
CA SER A 219 19.85 1.11 -14.04
C SER A 219 20.09 0.79 -12.57
N SER A 220 21.08 -0.04 -12.22
CA SER A 220 21.39 -0.45 -10.83
C SER A 220 21.72 0.71 -9.89
N ASN A 221 22.18 1.85 -10.42
CA ASN A 221 22.40 3.06 -9.62
C ASN A 221 21.13 3.60 -8.97
N GLN A 222 19.95 3.23 -9.47
CA GLN A 222 18.67 3.67 -8.93
C GLN A 222 18.27 2.99 -7.63
N ILE A 223 18.92 1.89 -7.25
CA ILE A 223 18.75 1.31 -5.90
C ILE A 223 19.13 2.34 -4.83
N LEU A 224 20.12 3.20 -5.11
CA LEU A 224 20.68 4.15 -4.17
C LEU A 224 20.00 5.52 -4.24
N PHE A 225 19.40 5.86 -5.38
CA PHE A 225 18.77 7.16 -5.58
C PHE A 225 17.67 7.10 -6.65
N PHE A 226 16.46 7.50 -6.25
CA PHE A 226 15.32 7.66 -7.13
C PHE A 226 14.72 9.06 -6.89
N PRO A 227 14.66 9.93 -7.91
CA PRO A 227 14.28 11.32 -7.72
C PRO A 227 12.78 11.48 -7.40
N PRO A 228 12.40 12.57 -6.71
CA PRO A 228 11.00 12.94 -6.57
C PRO A 228 10.37 13.15 -7.95
N TYR A 229 9.10 12.77 -8.08
CA TYR A 229 8.33 13.02 -9.29
C TYR A 229 8.08 14.52 -9.42
N ASN A 230 8.56 15.09 -10.52
CA ASN A 230 8.34 16.48 -10.88
C ASN A 230 7.68 16.53 -12.26
N GLU A 231 6.39 16.83 -12.28
CA GLU A 231 5.55 16.91 -13.48
C GLU A 231 5.97 18.01 -14.46
N THR A 232 6.67 19.03 -13.97
CA THR A 232 7.26 20.10 -14.81
C THR A 232 8.69 19.81 -15.27
N GLY A 233 9.21 18.62 -14.92
CA GLY A 233 10.54 18.18 -15.30
C GLY A 233 10.71 18.01 -16.82
N THR A 234 11.92 17.67 -17.25
CA THR A 234 12.25 17.55 -18.69
C THR A 234 11.62 16.33 -19.38
N ALA A 235 11.21 15.29 -18.63
CA ALA A 235 10.47 14.14 -19.14
C ALA A 235 9.87 13.30 -17.98
N PRO A 236 8.88 13.82 -17.23
CA PRO A 236 8.18 13.02 -16.23
C PRO A 236 7.24 12.01 -16.91
N PRO A 237 7.08 10.79 -16.36
CA PRO A 237 6.11 9.84 -16.89
C PRO A 237 4.70 10.44 -16.83
N GLN A 238 4.10 10.65 -18.00
CA GLN A 238 2.76 11.21 -18.14
C GLN A 238 1.69 10.10 -18.06
N PRO A 239 0.43 10.44 -17.73
CA PRO A 239 -0.68 9.48 -17.74
C PRO A 239 -0.84 8.72 -19.07
N GLU A 240 -0.65 9.39 -20.21
CA GLU A 240 -0.73 8.76 -21.54
C GLU A 240 0.38 7.75 -21.82
N GLN A 241 1.46 7.80 -21.03
CA GLN A 241 2.58 6.86 -21.14
C GLN A 241 2.38 5.64 -20.23
N VAL A 242 1.39 5.65 -19.34
CA VAL A 242 1.13 4.54 -18.42
C VAL A 242 0.58 3.34 -19.19
N ILE A 243 1.28 2.22 -19.05
CA ILE A 243 0.94 0.95 -19.70
C ILE A 243 0.31 -0.05 -18.73
N GLN A 244 0.40 0.20 -17.42
CA GLN A 244 -0.24 -0.59 -16.38
C GLN A 244 -0.31 0.20 -15.06
N TYR A 245 -1.51 0.33 -14.49
CA TYR A 245 -1.71 0.75 -13.10
C TYR A 245 -1.78 -0.47 -12.17
N TYR A 246 -1.35 -0.27 -10.94
CA TYR A 246 -1.47 -1.27 -9.88
C TYR A 246 -1.99 -0.63 -8.59
N ARG A 247 -2.51 -1.48 -7.70
CA ARG A 247 -2.91 -1.13 -6.34
C ARG A 247 -3.85 0.08 -6.33
N ALA A 248 -4.94 -0.01 -7.10
CA ALA A 248 -5.93 1.06 -7.25
C ALA A 248 -5.33 2.41 -7.73
N SER A 249 -4.53 2.37 -8.79
CA SER A 249 -3.83 3.53 -9.38
C SER A 249 -2.90 4.29 -8.43
N SER A 250 -2.35 3.63 -7.41
CA SER A 250 -1.31 4.19 -6.53
C SER A 250 0.12 3.80 -6.97
N ILE A 251 0.24 2.94 -7.97
CA ILE A 251 1.50 2.58 -8.64
C ILE A 251 1.22 2.59 -10.15
N ALA A 252 2.16 3.09 -10.95
CA ALA A 252 2.10 3.03 -12.39
C ALA A 252 3.42 2.52 -12.97
N LEU A 253 3.31 1.71 -14.02
CA LEU A 253 4.38 1.39 -14.95
C LEU A 253 4.10 2.13 -16.26
N ALA A 254 5.04 2.96 -16.68
CA ALA A 254 5.00 3.74 -17.90
C ALA A 254 6.09 3.30 -18.89
N LEU A 255 5.87 3.58 -20.17
CA LEU A 255 6.80 3.33 -21.25
C LEU A 255 7.12 4.64 -21.97
N ASP A 256 8.41 5.02 -21.99
CA ASP A 256 8.85 6.21 -22.69
C ASP A 256 8.56 6.06 -24.20
N GLY A 257 7.99 7.11 -24.79
CA GLY A 257 7.61 7.13 -26.21
C GLY A 257 6.25 6.50 -26.52
N TYR A 258 5.61 5.81 -25.57
CA TYR A 258 4.21 5.41 -25.73
C TYR A 258 3.27 6.62 -25.54
N ASN A 259 2.17 6.66 -26.27
CA ASN A 259 1.19 7.75 -26.15
C ASN A 259 -0.22 7.21 -26.38
N ASN A 260 -0.95 7.00 -25.30
CA ASN A 260 -2.34 6.58 -25.32
C ASN A 260 -3.29 7.78 -25.34
N THR A 261 -3.60 8.32 -26.51
CA THR A 261 -4.50 9.47 -26.65
C THR A 261 -5.94 9.18 -26.22
N SER A 262 -6.34 7.90 -26.14
CA SER A 262 -7.70 7.50 -25.75
C SER A 262 -8.10 7.94 -24.34
N ILE A 263 -7.13 8.27 -23.48
CA ILE A 263 -7.38 8.78 -22.13
C ILE A 263 -8.02 10.18 -22.15
N PHE A 264 -7.89 10.91 -23.26
CA PHE A 264 -8.53 12.21 -23.48
C PHE A 264 -9.83 12.12 -24.29
N GLU A 265 -10.27 10.91 -24.61
CA GLU A 265 -11.54 10.64 -25.29
C GLU A 265 -12.63 10.25 -24.29
N ALA A 266 -13.84 9.99 -24.79
CA ALA A 266 -14.95 9.53 -23.97
C ALA A 266 -14.62 8.21 -23.23
N ASP A 267 -15.24 8.01 -22.06
CA ASP A 267 -15.07 6.76 -21.31
C ASP A 267 -15.53 5.55 -22.13
N GLY A 268 -14.83 4.44 -21.99
CA GLY A 268 -15.01 3.24 -22.82
C GLY A 268 -14.28 3.26 -24.17
N THR A 269 -13.62 4.35 -24.54
CA THR A 269 -12.73 4.35 -25.72
C THR A 269 -11.58 3.36 -25.50
N PRO A 270 -11.32 2.42 -26.42
CA PRO A 270 -10.23 1.45 -26.29
C PRO A 270 -8.86 2.13 -26.24
N ASP A 271 -7.96 1.57 -25.41
CA ASP A 271 -6.58 2.04 -25.34
C ASP A 271 -5.83 1.86 -26.66
N VAL A 272 -4.95 2.81 -26.97
CA VAL A 272 -3.99 2.66 -28.09
C VAL A 272 -3.17 1.39 -27.84
N PRO A 273 -3.06 0.46 -28.80
CA PRO A 273 -2.28 -0.75 -28.60
C PRO A 273 -0.80 -0.40 -28.35
N LEU A 274 -0.11 -1.22 -27.56
CA LEU A 274 1.33 -1.10 -27.43
C LEU A 274 1.98 -1.33 -28.80
N PRO A 275 3.04 -0.58 -29.15
CA PRO A 275 3.83 -0.85 -30.35
C PRO A 275 4.20 -2.34 -30.47
N SER A 276 3.77 -2.96 -31.56
CA SER A 276 4.03 -4.40 -31.82
C SER A 276 5.50 -4.71 -32.11
N SER A 277 6.29 -3.67 -32.41
CA SER A 277 7.73 -3.71 -32.65
C SER A 277 8.39 -2.55 -31.91
N GLY A 278 9.65 -2.72 -31.50
CA GLY A 278 10.37 -1.66 -30.78
C GLY A 278 10.21 -1.67 -29.27
N ILE A 279 9.59 -2.70 -28.69
CA ILE A 279 9.49 -2.89 -27.24
C ILE A 279 10.26 -4.13 -26.80
N ASP A 280 11.00 -4.00 -25.70
CA ASP A 280 11.53 -5.13 -24.96
C ASP A 280 10.44 -5.78 -24.11
N THR A 281 9.77 -6.78 -24.68
CA THR A 281 8.68 -7.48 -24.00
C THR A 281 9.17 -8.36 -22.85
N ALA A 282 10.44 -8.77 -22.85
CA ALA A 282 10.99 -9.59 -21.78
C ALA A 282 11.22 -8.76 -20.50
N LEU A 283 11.76 -7.54 -20.66
CA LEU A 283 11.85 -6.59 -19.55
C LEU A 283 10.46 -6.17 -19.08
N LEU A 284 9.55 -5.84 -20.00
CA LEU A 284 8.17 -5.47 -19.66
C LEU A 284 7.49 -6.55 -18.82
N ASP A 285 7.53 -7.81 -19.26
CA ASP A 285 6.90 -8.92 -18.56
C ASP A 285 7.51 -9.11 -17.16
N CYS A 286 8.84 -9.06 -17.05
CA CYS A 286 9.52 -9.16 -15.76
C CYS A 286 9.12 -8.03 -14.79
N LEU A 287 9.09 -6.78 -15.26
CA LEU A 287 8.67 -5.64 -14.46
C LEU A 287 7.21 -5.80 -14.02
N ASN A 288 6.32 -6.15 -14.95
CA ASN A 288 4.89 -6.28 -14.67
C ASN A 288 4.60 -7.36 -13.61
N GLN A 289 5.22 -8.54 -13.75
CA GLN A 289 5.08 -9.63 -12.80
C GLN A 289 5.70 -9.26 -11.44
N THR A 290 6.91 -8.69 -11.44
CA THR A 290 7.60 -8.32 -10.20
C THR A 290 6.83 -7.26 -9.43
N ILE A 291 6.32 -6.22 -10.09
CA ILE A 291 5.51 -5.18 -9.42
C ILE A 291 4.24 -5.79 -8.82
N GLY A 292 3.51 -6.61 -9.59
CA GLY A 292 2.29 -7.25 -9.10
C GLY A 292 2.51 -8.12 -7.86
N LEU A 293 3.58 -8.92 -7.86
CA LEU A 293 3.91 -9.81 -6.74
C LEU A 293 4.53 -9.06 -5.56
N ALA A 294 5.47 -8.15 -5.81
CA ALA A 294 6.32 -7.55 -4.79
C ALA A 294 5.79 -6.22 -4.23
N ALA A 295 4.81 -5.56 -4.87
CA ALA A 295 4.31 -4.28 -4.36
C ALA A 295 3.88 -4.40 -2.89
N PRO A 296 4.33 -3.50 -2.00
CA PRO A 296 4.08 -3.65 -0.58
C PRO A 296 2.60 -3.45 -0.28
N LEU A 297 2.02 -4.39 0.47
CA LEU A 297 0.64 -4.36 0.92
C LEU A 297 0.55 -4.42 2.44
N ILE A 298 -0.43 -3.72 2.99
CA ILE A 298 -0.73 -3.79 4.42
C ILE A 298 -1.64 -4.98 4.68
N THR A 299 -1.20 -5.85 5.58
CA THR A 299 -1.99 -6.99 6.05
C THR A 299 -2.69 -6.63 7.36
N SER A 300 -3.76 -7.34 7.69
CA SER A 300 -4.34 -7.23 9.03
C SER A 300 -3.37 -7.89 10.00
N GLY A 301 -3.06 -7.22 11.11
CA GLY A 301 -2.29 -7.78 12.23
C GLY A 301 -3.02 -8.90 12.98
N GLY A 302 -3.95 -9.60 12.32
CA GLY A 302 -4.38 -10.90 12.77
C GLY A 302 -3.19 -11.83 12.63
N GLN A 303 -2.73 -12.38 13.74
CA GLN A 303 -1.84 -13.53 13.72
C GLN A 303 -2.45 -14.56 12.79
N TRP A 304 -1.97 -14.63 11.56
CA TRP A 304 -1.97 -15.89 10.84
C TRP A 304 -1.05 -16.76 11.68
N THR A 305 -1.64 -17.53 12.60
CA THR A 305 -1.02 -18.79 12.99
C THR A 305 -0.74 -19.48 11.67
N ALA A 306 0.53 -19.49 11.27
CA ALA A 306 0.99 -20.31 10.18
C ALA A 306 0.40 -21.68 10.48
N ILE A 307 -0.54 -22.15 9.65
CA ILE A 307 -0.96 -23.54 9.72
C ILE A 307 0.34 -24.28 9.37
N PRO A 308 0.99 -24.98 10.32
CA PRO A 308 2.22 -25.67 10.00
C PRO A 308 1.91 -26.65 8.88
N ASN A 309 2.78 -26.69 7.88
CA ASN A 309 2.75 -27.59 6.72
C ASN A 309 2.97 -29.07 7.12
N ASN A 310 2.21 -29.56 8.11
CA ASN A 310 2.25 -30.93 8.61
C ASN A 310 1.06 -31.75 8.09
N MET A 311 0.60 -31.50 6.86
CA MET A 311 -0.27 -32.44 6.14
C MET A 311 0.47 -33.70 5.64
N GLY A 312 1.73 -33.90 6.04
CA GLY A 312 2.48 -35.14 5.79
C GLY A 312 2.29 -36.25 6.83
N LEU A 313 1.73 -35.97 8.02
CA LEU A 313 1.67 -36.97 9.12
C LEU A 313 0.30 -37.63 9.32
N LEU A 314 -0.80 -37.05 8.82
CA LEU A 314 -2.12 -37.68 8.87
C LEU A 314 -2.29 -38.83 7.85
N SER A 315 -1.44 -38.88 6.81
CA SER A 315 -1.46 -39.98 5.83
C SER A 315 -0.79 -41.27 6.34
N LEU A 316 0.08 -41.19 7.36
CA LEU A 316 0.74 -42.39 7.93
C LEU A 316 -0.12 -43.08 8.99
N MET A 317 -0.95 -42.33 9.73
CA MET A 317 -1.89 -42.92 10.70
C MET A 317 -3.04 -43.68 10.03
N LEU A 318 -3.54 -43.20 8.88
CA LEU A 318 -4.56 -43.90 8.10
C LEU A 318 -3.99 -45.14 7.36
N GLY A 319 -2.74 -45.07 6.89
CA GLY A 319 -2.06 -46.20 6.23
C GLY A 319 -1.75 -47.37 7.16
N VAL A 320 -1.34 -47.10 8.40
CA VAL A 320 -1.04 -48.14 9.41
C VAL A 320 -2.32 -48.73 10.02
N TRP A 321 -3.41 -47.97 10.07
CA TRP A 321 -4.69 -48.47 10.57
C TRP A 321 -5.44 -49.31 9.52
N LEU A 322 -5.23 -49.06 8.23
CA LEU A 322 -5.80 -49.89 7.16
C LEU A 322 -5.05 -51.21 6.92
N SER A 323 -3.76 -51.30 7.30
CA SER A 323 -2.98 -52.55 7.17
C SER A 323 -3.21 -53.54 8.33
N SER A 324 -3.81 -53.11 9.44
CA SER A 324 -4.17 -54.00 10.56
C SER A 324 -5.57 -54.64 10.43
N MET A 325 -6.32 -54.34 9.36
CA MET A 325 -7.62 -54.97 9.06
C MET A 325 -7.55 -56.06 7.98
N PHE A 326 -6.36 -56.42 7.50
CA PHE A 326 -6.16 -57.44 6.46
C PHE A 326 -5.14 -58.55 6.83
N ILE A 327 -4.98 -58.85 8.12
CA ILE A 327 -4.35 -60.08 8.61
C ILE A 327 -5.23 -60.70 9.69
#